data_AF-A0A1F7RRE0-F1
#
_entry.id   AF-A0A1F7RRE0-F1
#
_cell.length_a   1.000
_cell.length_b   1.000
_cell.length_c   1.000
_cell.angle_alpha   90.00
_cell.angle_beta   90.00
_cell.angle_gamma   90.00
#
_symmetry.space_group_name_H-M   'P 1'
#
loop_
_entity.id
_entity.type
_entity.pdbx_description
1 polymer ?
#
loop_
_entity_poly.entity_id
_entity_poly.type
_entity_poly.pdbx_seq_one_letter_code
_entity_poly.pdbx_strand_id
1 'polypeptide(L)'
;MMIPDFQSTMLPLLKSLNDDKIRDSKELREFMANNFRITDAEQKIKTPNGKQFLFYNRVAWAISYLKMGELIIVPERGKYKISELGKNILKNTPDKITIKFLKTLPNFFINRNPNKEKHIIEEDEDEEEVIDKTPDELIELGISQINNELSNLLMAQIKSCSSYFFEQIVIDLLLKMGYGGSDIENGEVTSKSGDEGIDGIIKEDKLGLDKIYVQAKKWENTVGRPDIQKFVGALHGKRAKKGIFITTSNFTKEAIEYVNNLDVVIILIDGNKLTTLMIENDLGVTVKNIYKIRKIDTDYFIED
;
A
#
# COMPACT_ATOMS: atom_id res chain seq x y z
N MET A 1 7.69 -15.19 13.94
CA MET A 1 8.58 -15.76 12.90
C MET A 1 8.29 -15.02 11.62
N MET A 2 9.32 -14.65 10.88
CA MET A 2 9.26 -13.60 9.86
C MET A 2 9.36 -14.21 8.47
N ILE A 3 8.49 -13.80 7.54
CA ILE A 3 8.65 -14.09 6.11
C ILE A 3 10.09 -13.70 5.72
N PRO A 4 10.90 -14.61 5.13
CA PRO A 4 12.30 -14.33 4.85
C PRO A 4 12.43 -13.16 3.86
N ASP A 5 13.52 -12.39 3.98
CA ASP A 5 13.90 -11.43 2.95
C ASP A 5 14.32 -12.15 1.66
N PHE A 6 14.33 -11.42 0.53
CA PHE A 6 14.59 -12.03 -0.77
C PHE A 6 16.04 -12.57 -0.90
N GLN A 7 17.03 -11.98 -0.22
CA GLN A 7 18.41 -12.48 -0.24
C GLN A 7 18.53 -13.80 0.52
N SER A 8 17.88 -13.90 1.69
CA SER A 8 17.79 -15.14 2.45
C SER A 8 17.15 -16.29 1.68
N THR A 9 16.26 -15.99 0.71
CA THR A 9 15.67 -17.04 -0.15
C THR A 9 16.59 -17.50 -1.29
N MET A 10 17.64 -16.76 -1.68
CA MET A 10 18.43 -17.07 -2.88
C MET A 10 19.18 -18.41 -2.78
N LEU A 11 19.89 -18.66 -1.68
CA LEU A 11 20.66 -19.90 -1.53
C LEU A 11 19.77 -21.14 -1.43
N PRO A 12 18.71 -21.19 -0.59
CA PRO A 12 17.78 -22.30 -0.58
C PRO A 12 17.09 -22.53 -1.93
N LEU A 13 16.77 -21.47 -2.66
CA LEU A 13 16.18 -21.58 -4.00
C LEU A 13 17.16 -22.24 -4.98
N LEU A 14 18.43 -21.80 -5.02
CA LEU A 14 19.46 -22.43 -5.85
C LEU A 14 19.64 -23.92 -5.48
N LYS A 15 19.70 -24.24 -4.18
CA LYS A 15 19.80 -25.63 -3.70
C LYS A 15 18.61 -26.48 -4.15
N SER A 16 17.41 -25.92 -4.21
CA SER A 16 16.22 -26.65 -4.67
C SER A 16 16.31 -27.09 -6.14
N LEU A 17 17.15 -26.43 -6.94
CA LEU A 17 17.39 -26.75 -8.36
C LEU A 17 18.58 -27.71 -8.60
N ASN A 18 19.28 -28.17 -7.55
CA ASN A 18 20.52 -28.97 -7.67
C ASN A 18 20.33 -30.39 -8.22
N ASP A 19 19.08 -30.82 -8.42
CA ASP A 19 18.75 -32.12 -9.04
C ASP A 19 18.61 -32.03 -10.57
N ASP A 20 19.04 -30.92 -11.17
CA ASP A 20 19.00 -30.65 -12.62
C ASP A 20 17.58 -30.64 -13.23
N LYS A 21 16.53 -30.71 -12.40
CA LYS A 21 15.14 -30.66 -12.88
C LYS A 21 14.74 -29.24 -13.23
N ILE A 22 14.02 -29.13 -14.35
CA ILE A 22 13.36 -27.90 -14.76
C ILE A 22 12.14 -27.70 -13.87
N ARG A 23 12.02 -26.52 -13.26
CA ARG A 23 10.89 -26.15 -12.39
C ARG A 23 10.25 -24.84 -12.81
N ASP A 24 8.95 -24.69 -12.59
CA ASP A 24 8.28 -23.41 -12.77
C ASP A 24 8.31 -22.53 -11.50
N SER A 25 7.80 -21.29 -11.62
CA SER A 25 7.76 -20.35 -10.49
C SER A 25 6.85 -20.82 -9.34
N LYS A 26 5.81 -21.61 -9.63
CA LYS A 26 4.87 -22.11 -8.62
C LYS A 26 5.53 -23.22 -7.80
N GLU A 27 6.18 -24.17 -8.46
CA GLU A 27 6.93 -25.24 -7.80
C GLU A 27 8.03 -24.68 -6.91
N LEU A 28 8.86 -23.74 -7.42
CA LEU A 28 9.92 -23.10 -6.64
C LEU A 28 9.37 -22.41 -5.39
N ARG A 29 8.23 -21.74 -5.52
CA ARG A 29 7.57 -21.08 -4.40
C ARG A 29 7.04 -22.08 -3.37
N GLU A 30 6.47 -23.20 -3.79
CA GLU A 30 6.04 -24.27 -2.89
C GLU A 30 7.23 -24.91 -2.16
N PHE A 31 8.35 -25.14 -2.86
CA PHE A 31 9.60 -25.56 -2.23
C PHE A 31 10.07 -24.58 -1.18
N MET A 32 10.05 -23.27 -1.47
CA MET A 32 10.45 -22.24 -0.52
C MET A 32 9.49 -22.14 0.67
N ALA A 33 8.18 -22.23 0.45
CA ALA A 33 7.19 -22.21 1.52
C ALA A 33 7.43 -23.37 2.51
N ASN A 34 7.70 -24.56 2.00
CA ASN A 34 8.03 -25.74 2.81
C ASN A 34 9.37 -25.57 3.53
N ASN A 35 10.41 -25.09 2.84
CA ASN A 35 11.74 -24.90 3.42
C ASN A 35 11.74 -23.91 4.60
N PHE A 36 10.99 -22.81 4.48
CA PHE A 36 10.88 -21.78 5.51
C PHE A 36 9.69 -21.96 6.46
N ARG A 37 8.90 -23.03 6.29
CA ARG A 37 7.70 -23.34 7.08
C ARG A 37 6.69 -22.18 7.10
N ILE A 38 6.47 -21.56 5.94
CA ILE A 38 5.54 -20.44 5.76
C ILE A 38 4.11 -20.96 5.83
N THR A 39 3.32 -20.43 6.76
CA THR A 39 1.91 -20.79 6.95
C THR A 39 1.02 -20.25 5.84
N ASP A 40 -0.17 -20.83 5.66
CA ASP A 40 -1.18 -20.34 4.70
C ASP A 40 -1.59 -18.88 4.97
N ALA A 41 -1.60 -18.47 6.24
CA ALA A 41 -1.87 -17.10 6.63
C ALA A 41 -0.74 -16.15 6.18
N GLU A 42 0.52 -16.54 6.37
CA GLU A 42 1.69 -15.76 5.94
C GLU A 42 1.81 -15.68 4.42
N GLN A 43 1.48 -16.75 3.68
CA GLN A 43 1.44 -16.72 2.22
C GLN A 43 0.40 -15.74 1.66
N LYS A 44 -0.63 -15.41 2.44
CA LYS A 44 -1.69 -14.45 2.08
C LYS A 44 -1.35 -13.01 2.51
N ILE A 45 -0.26 -12.79 3.23
CA ILE A 45 0.21 -11.44 3.56
C ILE A 45 0.59 -10.72 2.26
N LYS A 46 0.06 -9.52 2.09
CA LYS A 46 0.29 -8.68 0.92
C LYS A 46 1.43 -7.69 1.17
N THR A 47 2.02 -7.19 0.09
CA THR A 47 2.89 -6.01 0.11
C THR A 47 2.13 -4.80 0.66
N PRO A 48 2.81 -3.75 1.17
CA PRO A 48 2.16 -2.54 1.70
C PRO A 48 1.05 -1.95 0.81
N ASN A 49 1.19 -1.99 -0.51
CA ASN A 49 0.15 -1.51 -1.46
C ASN A 49 -1.03 -2.47 -1.69
N GLY A 50 -1.03 -3.67 -1.10
CA GLY A 50 -2.11 -4.66 -1.19
C GLY A 50 -2.26 -5.38 -2.53
N LYS A 51 -1.36 -5.16 -3.50
CA LYS A 51 -1.49 -5.69 -4.87
C LYS A 51 -0.86 -7.07 -5.05
N GLN A 52 0.25 -7.35 -4.37
CA GLN A 52 0.99 -8.61 -4.51
C GLN A 52 1.11 -9.32 -3.17
N PHE A 53 1.27 -10.65 -3.19
CA PHE A 53 1.63 -11.40 -1.99
C PHE A 53 3.12 -11.18 -1.69
N LEU A 54 3.44 -10.79 -0.46
CA LEU A 54 4.79 -10.39 -0.05
C LEU A 54 5.80 -11.52 -0.30
N PHE A 55 5.48 -12.73 0.16
CA PHE A 55 6.34 -13.90 -0.03
C PHE A 55 6.56 -14.22 -1.52
N TYR A 56 5.53 -14.03 -2.35
CA TYR A 56 5.60 -14.34 -3.78
C TYR A 56 6.51 -13.34 -4.49
N ASN A 57 6.39 -12.05 -4.13
CA ASN A 57 7.27 -10.99 -4.63
C ASN A 57 8.74 -11.28 -4.29
N ARG A 58 9.03 -11.61 -3.03
CA ARG A 58 10.40 -11.90 -2.59
C ARG A 58 11.03 -13.12 -3.27
N VAL A 59 10.28 -14.21 -3.46
CA VAL A 59 10.74 -15.37 -4.24
C VAL A 59 10.99 -14.98 -5.70
N ALA A 60 10.11 -14.18 -6.32
CA ALA A 60 10.29 -13.72 -7.70
C ALA A 60 11.55 -12.85 -7.87
N TRP A 61 11.86 -12.00 -6.88
CA TRP A 61 13.10 -11.22 -6.84
C TRP A 61 14.33 -12.12 -6.68
N ALA A 62 14.28 -13.13 -5.81
CA ALA A 62 15.37 -14.09 -5.66
C ALA A 62 15.68 -14.82 -6.99
N ILE A 63 14.66 -15.27 -7.71
CA ILE A 63 14.81 -15.83 -9.07
C ILE A 63 15.47 -14.82 -10.00
N SER A 64 15.00 -13.57 -10.00
CA SER A 64 15.52 -12.51 -10.88
C SER A 64 17.01 -12.24 -10.63
N TYR A 65 17.42 -12.14 -9.36
CA TYR A 65 18.82 -11.92 -8.99
C TYR A 65 19.72 -13.13 -9.29
N LEU A 66 19.25 -14.35 -9.03
CA LEU A 66 19.99 -15.56 -9.39
C LEU A 66 20.18 -15.68 -10.91
N LYS A 67 19.18 -15.27 -11.69
CA LYS A 67 19.27 -15.18 -13.16
C LYS A 67 20.28 -14.10 -13.59
N MET A 68 20.25 -12.92 -12.98
CA MET A 68 21.24 -11.85 -13.25
C MET A 68 22.67 -12.26 -12.92
N GLY A 69 22.86 -13.14 -11.93
CA GLY A 69 24.15 -13.75 -11.59
C GLY A 69 24.48 -15.01 -12.36
N GLU A 70 23.70 -15.36 -13.39
CA GLU A 70 23.87 -16.55 -14.23
C GLU A 70 23.93 -17.88 -13.43
N LEU A 71 23.42 -17.90 -12.18
CA LEU A 71 23.40 -19.10 -11.34
C LEU A 71 22.25 -20.04 -11.73
N ILE A 72 21.22 -19.50 -12.39
CA ILE A 72 20.12 -20.24 -13.00
C ILE A 72 19.92 -19.78 -14.44
N ILE A 73 19.39 -20.68 -15.27
CA ILE A 73 19.01 -20.42 -16.66
C ILE A 73 17.49 -20.58 -16.84
N VAL A 74 16.97 -20.01 -17.92
CA VAL A 74 15.54 -20.08 -18.30
C VAL A 74 15.43 -20.88 -19.60
N PRO A 75 15.32 -22.23 -19.54
CA PRO A 75 15.25 -23.06 -20.74
C PRO A 75 13.96 -22.82 -21.55
N GLU A 76 12.86 -22.50 -20.87
CA GLU A 76 11.57 -22.17 -21.46
C GLU A 76 10.94 -21.03 -20.65
N ARG A 77 10.01 -20.28 -21.26
CA ARG A 77 9.32 -19.17 -20.59
C ARG A 77 8.72 -19.61 -19.25
N GLY A 78 9.16 -18.96 -18.17
CA GLY A 78 8.66 -19.22 -16.82
C GLY A 78 9.17 -20.50 -16.15
N LYS A 79 10.09 -21.22 -16.80
CA LYS A 79 10.75 -22.42 -16.27
C LYS A 79 12.23 -22.13 -16.00
N TYR A 80 12.78 -22.73 -14.95
CA TYR A 80 14.13 -22.47 -14.45
C TYR A 80 14.89 -23.76 -14.22
N LYS A 81 16.20 -23.71 -14.45
CA LYS A 81 17.14 -24.80 -14.17
C LYS A 81 18.45 -24.22 -13.60
N ILE A 82 19.13 -24.96 -12.74
CA ILE A 82 20.47 -24.56 -12.27
C ILE A 82 21.47 -24.51 -13.45
N SER A 83 22.36 -23.52 -13.45
CA SER A 83 23.44 -23.42 -14.44
C SER A 83 24.70 -24.19 -13.99
N GLU A 84 25.68 -24.36 -14.87
CA GLU A 84 26.98 -24.93 -14.48
C GLU A 84 27.72 -24.05 -13.45
N LEU A 85 27.59 -22.73 -13.56
CA LEU A 85 28.10 -21.80 -12.55
C LEU A 85 27.40 -22.01 -11.20
N GLY A 86 26.07 -22.12 -11.21
CA GLY A 86 25.26 -22.42 -10.01
C GLY A 86 25.69 -23.72 -9.34
N LYS A 87 25.90 -24.79 -10.11
CA LYS A 87 26.43 -26.07 -9.60
C LYS A 87 27.81 -25.92 -8.98
N ASN A 88 28.70 -25.16 -9.62
CA ASN A 88 30.04 -24.92 -9.10
C ASN A 88 30.01 -24.15 -7.78
N ILE A 89 29.15 -23.12 -7.66
CA ILE A 89 28.92 -22.41 -6.40
C ILE A 89 28.38 -23.35 -5.32
N LEU A 90 27.50 -24.30 -5.64
CA LEU A 90 27.02 -25.27 -4.65
C LEU A 90 28.09 -26.28 -4.20
N LYS A 91 29.12 -26.57 -5.00
CA LYS A 91 30.26 -27.41 -4.56
C LYS A 91 31.05 -26.74 -3.44
N ASN A 92 31.22 -25.43 -3.52
CA ASN A 92 31.83 -24.59 -2.48
C ASN A 92 30.78 -23.64 -1.91
N THR A 93 29.73 -24.22 -1.31
CA THR A 93 28.53 -23.49 -0.89
C THR A 93 28.89 -22.34 0.07
N PRO A 94 28.58 -21.07 -0.26
CA PRO A 94 28.71 -19.97 0.67
C PRO A 94 27.64 -20.05 1.77
N ASP A 95 27.84 -19.38 2.90
CA ASP A 95 26.86 -19.32 3.98
C ASP A 95 25.54 -18.69 3.52
N LYS A 96 25.62 -17.66 2.67
CA LYS A 96 24.48 -16.99 2.02
C LYS A 96 24.84 -16.54 0.61
N ILE A 97 23.85 -16.52 -0.27
CA ILE A 97 23.92 -15.80 -1.55
C ILE A 97 23.24 -14.46 -1.35
N THR A 98 24.02 -13.40 -1.37
CA THR A 98 23.57 -12.01 -1.21
C THR A 98 23.85 -11.21 -2.49
N ILE A 99 23.30 -10.01 -2.61
CA ILE A 99 23.68 -9.06 -3.66
C ILE A 99 25.20 -8.81 -3.61
N LYS A 100 25.79 -8.67 -2.42
CA LYS A 100 27.24 -8.51 -2.24
C LYS A 100 28.00 -9.69 -2.83
N PHE A 101 27.56 -10.93 -2.56
CA PHE A 101 28.15 -12.13 -3.15
C PHE A 101 28.01 -12.11 -4.67
N LEU A 102 26.80 -11.86 -5.19
CA LEU A 102 26.55 -11.87 -6.63
C LEU A 102 27.40 -10.82 -7.37
N LYS A 103 27.66 -9.65 -6.77
CA LYS A 103 28.58 -8.62 -7.29
C LYS A 103 30.02 -9.09 -7.50
N THR A 104 30.43 -10.18 -6.86
CA THR A 104 31.77 -10.76 -7.08
C THR A 104 31.83 -11.66 -8.32
N LEU A 105 30.69 -12.02 -8.92
CA LEU A 105 30.65 -12.87 -10.10
C LEU A 105 30.98 -12.09 -11.38
N PRO A 106 31.75 -12.65 -12.33
CA PRO A 106 32.28 -11.94 -13.49
C PRO A 106 31.24 -11.22 -14.37
N ASN A 107 30.03 -11.80 -14.47
CA ASN A 107 28.95 -11.32 -15.34
C ASN A 107 27.74 -10.80 -14.55
N PHE A 108 27.88 -10.47 -13.27
CA PHE A 108 26.75 -9.97 -12.52
C PHE A 108 26.45 -8.51 -12.87
N PHE A 109 25.35 -8.31 -13.59
CA PHE A 109 24.85 -6.98 -13.93
C PHE A 109 23.62 -6.64 -13.09
N ILE A 110 23.80 -5.99 -11.94
CA ILE A 110 22.77 -5.05 -11.45
C ILE A 110 23.04 -3.77 -12.20
N ASN A 111 22.27 -3.47 -13.25
CA ASN A 111 22.12 -2.13 -13.85
C ASN A 111 23.24 -1.13 -13.44
N ARG A 112 24.46 -1.34 -13.94
CA ARG A 112 25.51 -0.31 -13.83
C ARG A 112 25.07 0.78 -14.79
N ASN A 113 24.63 1.90 -14.23
CA ASN A 113 24.53 3.14 -14.98
C ASN A 113 25.91 3.37 -15.63
N PRO A 114 26.08 3.30 -16.96
CA PRO A 114 27.41 3.30 -17.60
C PRO A 114 28.22 4.58 -17.29
N ASN A 115 27.54 5.66 -16.89
CA ASN A 115 28.16 6.95 -16.57
C ASN A 115 28.85 7.02 -15.19
N LYS A 116 28.85 5.95 -14.37
CA LYS A 116 29.51 5.93 -13.06
C LYS A 116 30.88 5.23 -13.06
N GLU A 117 31.48 4.96 -14.21
CA GLU A 117 32.82 4.33 -14.32
C GLU A 117 34.01 5.23 -13.96
N LYS A 118 33.81 6.40 -13.31
CA LYS A 118 34.93 7.29 -12.90
C LYS A 118 35.14 7.46 -11.40
N HIS A 119 34.35 6.80 -10.55
CA HIS A 119 34.64 6.72 -9.12
C HIS A 119 34.67 5.26 -8.72
N ILE A 120 35.75 4.60 -9.11
CA ILE A 120 36.21 3.36 -8.48
C ILE A 120 37.46 3.78 -7.70
N ILE A 121 37.53 3.37 -6.44
CA ILE A 121 38.49 3.70 -5.38
C ILE A 121 37.87 4.70 -4.38
N GLU A 122 37.61 4.18 -3.17
CA GLU A 122 37.11 4.84 -1.95
C GLU A 122 35.59 5.06 -1.84
N GLU A 123 34.84 3.98 -1.62
CA GLU A 123 33.64 4.02 -0.76
C GLU A 123 33.73 2.86 0.24
N ASP A 124 33.49 3.19 1.51
CA ASP A 124 33.85 2.49 2.75
C ASP A 124 33.45 1.01 2.85
N GLU A 125 34.29 0.22 3.50
CA GLU A 125 34.11 -1.22 3.76
C GLU A 125 33.11 -1.56 4.88
N ASP A 126 32.49 -0.58 5.55
CA ASP A 126 31.88 -0.79 6.88
C ASP A 126 30.40 -0.39 7.07
N GLU A 127 29.59 -0.36 6.00
CA GLU A 127 28.12 -0.44 6.17
C GLU A 127 27.57 -1.63 5.38
N GLU A 128 27.31 -2.73 6.10
CA GLU A 128 26.35 -3.73 5.66
C GLU A 128 24.96 -3.06 5.58
N GLU A 129 24.66 -2.37 4.48
CA GLU A 129 23.27 -2.21 4.08
C GLU A 129 22.74 -3.61 3.76
N VAL A 130 22.19 -4.26 4.79
CA VAL A 130 21.34 -5.43 4.63
C VAL A 130 20.10 -4.94 3.89
N ILE A 131 20.17 -4.91 2.55
CA ILE A 131 19.02 -4.64 1.69
C ILE A 131 18.07 -5.83 1.85
N ASP A 132 17.25 -5.81 2.88
CA ASP A 132 16.26 -6.85 3.22
C ASP A 132 14.94 -6.69 2.45
N LYS A 133 14.83 -5.59 1.69
CA LYS A 133 13.63 -5.19 0.94
C LYS A 133 13.89 -5.24 -0.55
N THR A 134 12.91 -5.74 -1.29
CA THR A 134 12.95 -5.67 -2.75
C THR A 134 12.84 -4.22 -3.24
N PRO A 135 13.28 -3.91 -4.48
CA PRO A 135 13.07 -2.58 -5.06
C PRO A 135 11.60 -2.13 -5.04
N ASP A 136 10.66 -3.04 -5.22
CA ASP A 136 9.23 -2.73 -5.11
C ASP A 136 8.85 -2.31 -3.68
N GLU A 137 9.32 -3.05 -2.66
CA GLU A 137 9.12 -2.71 -1.25
C GLU A 137 9.72 -1.33 -0.90
N LEU A 138 10.90 -1.01 -1.43
CA LEU A 138 11.54 0.29 -1.21
C LEU A 138 10.72 1.45 -1.81
N ILE A 139 10.21 1.28 -3.03
CA ILE A 139 9.33 2.27 -3.66
C ILE A 139 8.04 2.44 -2.85
N GLU A 140 7.43 1.34 -2.42
CA GLU A 140 6.19 1.36 -1.63
C GLU A 140 6.37 2.07 -0.29
N LEU A 141 7.48 1.82 0.41
CA LEU A 141 7.82 2.52 1.64
C LEU A 141 8.04 4.02 1.40
N GLY A 142 8.77 4.38 0.35
CA GLY A 142 8.98 5.78 -0.03
C GLY A 142 7.66 6.51 -0.31
N ILE A 143 6.74 5.89 -1.06
CA ILE A 143 5.41 6.45 -1.33
C ILE A 143 4.60 6.62 -0.03
N SER A 144 4.62 5.61 0.85
CA SER A 144 3.93 5.67 2.15
C SER A 144 4.46 6.82 3.02
N GLN A 145 5.79 6.99 3.08
CA GLN A 145 6.43 8.10 3.79
C GLN A 145 6.00 9.46 3.23
N ILE A 146 6.05 9.63 1.91
CA ILE A 146 5.61 10.86 1.23
C ILE A 146 4.14 11.17 1.56
N ASN A 147 3.27 10.16 1.51
CA ASN A 147 1.85 10.35 1.80
C ASN A 147 1.60 10.67 3.27
N ASN A 148 2.33 10.08 4.20
CA ASN A 148 2.21 10.40 5.63
C ASN A 148 2.63 11.84 5.93
N GLU A 149 3.74 12.30 5.32
CA GLU A 149 4.17 13.69 5.42
C GLU A 149 3.13 14.65 4.81
N LEU A 150 2.60 14.30 3.63
CA LEU A 150 1.56 15.08 2.97
C LEU A 150 0.27 15.15 3.80
N SER A 151 -0.15 14.05 4.41
CA SER A 151 -1.30 13.99 5.32
C SER A 151 -1.14 14.93 6.51
N ASN A 152 0.05 15.00 7.11
CA ASN A 152 0.33 15.94 8.21
C ASN A 152 0.25 17.40 7.75
N LEU A 153 0.81 17.71 6.58
CA LEU A 153 0.74 19.05 5.99
C LEU A 153 -0.71 19.44 5.67
N LEU A 154 -1.49 18.55 5.05
CA LEU A 154 -2.91 18.77 4.78
C LEU A 154 -3.70 19.01 6.05
N MET A 155 -3.49 18.19 7.09
CA MET A 155 -4.17 18.37 8.38
C MET A 155 -3.88 19.74 8.99
N ALA A 156 -2.63 20.20 8.93
CA ALA A 156 -2.27 21.54 9.40
C ALA A 156 -3.01 22.66 8.63
N GLN A 157 -3.13 22.52 7.31
CA GLN A 157 -3.90 23.45 6.48
C GLN A 157 -5.39 23.44 6.85
N ILE A 158 -6.00 22.26 6.98
CA ILE A 158 -7.42 22.12 7.35
C ILE A 158 -7.70 22.77 8.72
N LYS A 159 -6.84 22.55 9.71
CA LYS A 159 -6.99 23.14 11.04
C LYS A 159 -6.93 24.67 11.03
N SER A 160 -6.12 25.24 10.13
CA SER A 160 -5.95 26.69 9.97
C SER A 160 -7.16 27.38 9.30
N CYS A 161 -7.96 26.64 8.53
CA CYS A 161 -9.14 27.18 7.86
C CYS A 161 -10.31 27.42 8.84
N SER A 162 -11.34 28.16 8.41
CA SER A 162 -12.56 28.33 9.21
C SER A 162 -13.35 27.02 9.33
N SER A 163 -14.16 26.88 10.40
CA SER A 163 -15.02 25.69 10.57
C SER A 163 -16.00 25.51 9.40
N TYR A 164 -16.53 26.62 8.89
CA TYR A 164 -17.40 26.60 7.71
C TYR A 164 -16.68 26.07 6.47
N PHE A 165 -15.42 26.48 6.24
CA PHE A 165 -14.65 25.95 5.11
C PHE A 165 -14.32 24.47 5.30
N PHE A 166 -14.13 24.01 6.54
CA PHE A 166 -13.96 22.58 6.83
C PHE A 166 -15.21 21.77 6.48
N GLU A 167 -16.41 22.27 6.81
CA GLU A 167 -17.68 21.65 6.38
C GLU A 167 -17.73 21.53 4.84
N GLN A 168 -17.31 22.57 4.11
CA GLN A 168 -17.23 22.53 2.64
C GLN A 168 -16.25 21.46 2.14
N ILE A 169 -15.02 21.40 2.70
CA ILE A 169 -14.03 20.37 2.35
C ILE A 169 -14.61 18.97 2.51
N VAL A 170 -15.34 18.74 3.59
CA VAL A 170 -15.98 17.44 3.87
C VAL A 170 -17.00 17.08 2.79
N ILE A 171 -17.84 18.02 2.39
CA ILE A 171 -18.83 17.79 1.33
C ILE A 171 -18.12 17.55 -0.01
N ASP A 172 -17.12 18.37 -0.36
CA ASP A 172 -16.33 18.23 -1.58
C ASP A 172 -15.65 16.85 -1.67
N LEU A 173 -15.15 16.34 -0.54
CA LEU A 173 -14.57 15.01 -0.45
C LEU A 173 -15.58 13.93 -0.77
N LEU A 174 -16.77 13.98 -0.16
CA LEU A 174 -17.81 12.99 -0.38
C LEU A 174 -18.30 13.01 -1.83
N LEU A 175 -18.44 14.19 -2.43
CA LEU A 175 -18.77 14.33 -3.85
C LEU A 175 -17.68 13.76 -4.75
N LYS A 176 -16.40 14.05 -4.47
CA LYS A 176 -15.25 13.49 -5.20
C LYS A 176 -15.16 11.96 -5.10
N MET A 177 -15.54 11.40 -3.96
CA MET A 177 -15.66 9.95 -3.76
C MET A 177 -16.84 9.32 -4.51
N GLY A 178 -17.70 10.14 -5.14
CA GLY A 178 -18.83 9.69 -5.96
C GLY A 178 -20.18 9.64 -5.24
N TYR A 179 -20.27 10.10 -3.99
CA TYR A 179 -21.57 10.33 -3.34
C TYR A 179 -22.26 11.56 -3.96
N GLY A 180 -23.60 11.63 -3.91
CA GLY A 180 -24.39 12.71 -4.51
C GLY A 180 -24.81 12.49 -5.97
N GLY A 181 -24.24 11.52 -6.68
CA GLY A 181 -24.59 11.22 -8.07
C GLY A 181 -23.86 12.07 -9.11
N SER A 182 -24.31 12.05 -10.37
CA SER A 182 -23.61 12.69 -11.50
C SER A 182 -23.86 14.18 -11.66
N ASP A 183 -24.85 14.74 -10.96
CA ASP A 183 -25.14 16.17 -11.01
C ASP A 183 -24.56 16.84 -9.76
N ILE A 184 -23.61 17.75 -9.98
CA ILE A 184 -22.94 18.55 -8.95
C ILE A 184 -23.95 19.34 -8.09
N GLU A 185 -25.17 19.55 -8.59
CA GLU A 185 -26.29 20.20 -7.87
C GLU A 185 -26.98 19.31 -6.82
N ASN A 186 -26.69 18.01 -6.74
CA ASN A 186 -27.33 17.08 -5.79
C ASN A 186 -26.68 17.06 -4.39
N GLY A 187 -25.48 17.62 -4.26
CA GLY A 187 -24.90 17.95 -2.97
C GLY A 187 -25.51 19.25 -2.47
N GLU A 188 -26.75 19.22 -1.98
CA GLU A 188 -27.28 20.36 -1.25
C GLU A 188 -26.45 20.52 0.04
N VAL A 189 -25.47 21.42 0.01
CA VAL A 189 -24.98 22.05 1.25
C VAL A 189 -26.19 22.79 1.80
N THR A 190 -26.95 22.10 2.66
CA THR A 190 -28.08 22.72 3.35
C THR A 190 -27.50 23.90 4.13
N SER A 191 -27.76 25.08 3.58
CA SER A 191 -27.29 26.34 4.10
C SER A 191 -27.92 26.53 5.46
N LYS A 192 -27.08 26.70 6.50
CA LYS A 192 -27.42 27.25 7.81
C LYS A 192 -28.90 27.16 8.18
N SER A 193 -29.28 26.10 8.87
CA SER A 193 -30.47 26.16 9.71
C SER A 193 -30.17 25.40 10.99
N GLY A 194 -30.72 25.87 12.11
CA GLY A 194 -30.46 25.39 13.47
C GLY A 194 -30.95 23.97 13.76
N ASP A 195 -30.64 23.02 12.88
CA ASP A 195 -30.84 21.60 13.05
C ASP A 195 -29.66 21.03 13.85
N GLU A 196 -29.82 21.01 15.18
CA GLU A 196 -29.38 19.99 16.16
C GLU A 196 -28.10 19.15 15.92
N GLY A 197 -27.11 19.61 15.13
CA GLY A 197 -25.89 18.87 14.79
C GLY A 197 -25.91 18.13 13.44
N ILE A 198 -26.49 18.71 12.38
CA ILE A 198 -26.32 18.22 11.00
C ILE A 198 -25.73 19.33 10.14
N ASP A 199 -24.57 19.09 9.55
CA ASP A 199 -23.84 20.08 8.74
C ASP A 199 -24.08 19.89 7.24
N GLY A 200 -24.52 18.71 6.80
CA GLY A 200 -24.86 18.45 5.40
C GLY A 200 -25.68 17.21 5.17
N ILE A 201 -26.32 17.13 3.99
CA ILE A 201 -27.12 15.99 3.56
C ILE A 201 -26.68 15.64 2.13
N ILE A 202 -26.27 14.40 1.91
CA ILE A 202 -25.82 13.91 0.61
C ILE A 202 -26.69 12.73 0.18
N LYS A 203 -27.09 12.71 -1.09
CA LYS A 203 -27.79 11.57 -1.68
C LYS A 203 -26.81 10.43 -1.91
N GLU A 204 -27.16 9.21 -1.51
CA GLU A 204 -26.30 8.05 -1.76
C GLU A 204 -26.30 7.64 -3.24
N ASP A 205 -27.43 7.84 -3.91
CA ASP A 205 -27.67 7.47 -5.28
C ASP A 205 -28.25 8.64 -6.09
N LYS A 206 -28.21 8.52 -7.43
CA LYS A 206 -28.68 9.56 -8.35
C LYS A 206 -30.18 9.87 -8.22
N LEU A 207 -30.98 8.90 -7.79
CA LEU A 207 -32.43 9.05 -7.61
C LEU A 207 -32.76 9.64 -6.23
N GLY A 208 -31.80 9.66 -5.30
CA GLY A 208 -31.95 10.20 -3.96
C GLY A 208 -32.90 9.39 -3.08
N LEU A 209 -32.97 8.07 -3.31
CA LEU A 209 -33.80 7.17 -2.52
C LEU A 209 -33.28 7.06 -1.09
N ASP A 210 -31.95 7.06 -0.94
CA ASP A 210 -31.28 7.10 0.35
C ASP A 210 -30.52 8.44 0.56
N LYS A 211 -30.60 8.95 1.79
CA LYS A 211 -29.90 10.15 2.25
C LYS A 211 -28.88 9.80 3.32
N ILE A 212 -27.69 10.34 3.18
CA ILE A 212 -26.58 10.27 4.13
C ILE A 212 -26.47 11.63 4.80
N TYR A 213 -26.56 11.64 6.12
CA TYR A 213 -26.43 12.85 6.92
C TYR A 213 -24.99 12.99 7.40
N VAL A 214 -24.45 14.19 7.34
CA VAL A 214 -23.04 14.47 7.61
C VAL A 214 -22.92 15.46 8.76
N GLN A 215 -22.05 15.15 9.71
CA GLN A 215 -21.56 16.09 10.71
C GLN A 215 -20.04 16.20 10.54
N ALA A 216 -19.54 17.41 10.37
CA ALA A 216 -18.15 17.79 10.27
C ALA A 216 -17.75 18.65 11.48
N LYS A 217 -16.92 18.10 12.36
CA LYS A 217 -16.47 18.79 13.57
C LYS A 217 -14.99 19.12 13.55
N LYS A 218 -14.64 20.40 13.39
CA LYS A 218 -13.25 20.87 13.48
C LYS A 218 -12.83 21.00 14.95
N TRP A 219 -12.18 19.97 15.49
CA TRP A 219 -11.83 19.85 16.91
C TRP A 219 -10.34 19.55 17.13
N GLU A 220 -9.83 20.01 18.26
CA GLU A 220 -8.52 19.62 18.78
C GLU A 220 -8.62 18.41 19.71
N ASN A 221 -9.63 18.41 20.59
CA ASN A 221 -9.85 17.32 21.54
C ASN A 221 -10.49 16.09 20.88
N THR A 222 -10.21 14.93 21.45
CA THR A 222 -10.82 13.66 21.04
C THR A 222 -12.34 13.72 21.16
N VAL A 223 -13.03 13.23 20.13
CA VAL A 223 -14.50 13.15 20.09
C VAL A 223 -14.96 11.95 20.93
N GLY A 224 -15.82 12.22 21.91
CA GLY A 224 -16.32 11.21 22.83
C GLY A 224 -17.72 10.69 22.48
N ARG A 225 -18.17 9.69 23.23
CA ARG A 225 -19.53 9.13 23.11
C ARG A 225 -20.65 10.19 23.18
N PRO A 226 -20.60 11.22 24.05
CA PRO A 226 -21.67 12.22 24.12
C PRO A 226 -21.89 12.98 22.80
N ASP A 227 -20.84 13.23 22.03
CA ASP A 227 -20.96 13.91 20.74
C ASP A 227 -21.62 13.02 19.69
N ILE A 228 -21.25 11.74 19.68
CA ILE A 228 -21.89 10.75 18.80
C ILE A 228 -23.35 10.54 19.19
N GLN A 229 -23.68 10.50 20.48
CA GLN A 229 -25.06 10.39 20.96
C GLN A 229 -25.94 11.56 20.51
N LYS A 230 -25.40 12.79 20.55
CA LYS A 230 -26.10 13.97 20.02
C LYS A 230 -26.40 13.82 18.53
N PHE A 231 -25.40 13.39 17.75
CA PHE A 231 -25.58 13.14 16.33
C PHE A 231 -26.63 12.06 16.04
N VAL A 232 -26.59 10.94 16.78
CA VAL A 232 -27.61 9.88 16.70
C VAL A 232 -29.01 10.43 17.00
N GLY A 233 -29.15 11.30 18.01
CA GLY A 233 -30.40 11.98 18.31
C GLY A 233 -30.94 12.80 17.13
N ALA A 234 -30.06 13.58 16.49
CA ALA A 234 -30.41 14.36 15.29
C ALA A 234 -30.84 13.46 14.12
N LEU A 235 -30.15 12.33 13.90
CA LEU A 235 -30.53 11.33 12.89
C LEU A 235 -31.93 10.76 13.14
N HIS A 236 -32.24 10.40 14.39
CA HIS A 236 -33.56 9.90 14.76
C HIS A 236 -34.66 10.94 14.51
N GLY A 237 -34.41 12.21 14.84
CA GLY A 237 -35.32 13.32 14.57
C GLY A 237 -35.67 13.45 13.08
N LYS A 238 -34.71 13.14 12.19
CA LYS A 238 -34.88 13.14 10.73
C LYS A 238 -35.29 11.78 10.14
N ARG A 239 -35.54 10.76 10.98
CA ARG A 239 -35.81 9.37 10.57
C ARG A 239 -34.73 8.81 9.64
N ALA A 240 -33.50 9.26 9.81
CA ALA A 240 -32.35 8.85 9.02
C ALA A 240 -31.79 7.51 9.49
N LYS A 241 -31.29 6.70 8.55
CA LYS A 241 -30.67 5.40 8.84
C LYS A 241 -29.15 5.39 8.65
N LYS A 242 -28.60 6.37 7.94
CA LYS A 242 -27.20 6.44 7.53
C LYS A 242 -26.62 7.81 7.90
N GLY A 243 -25.44 7.82 8.49
CA GLY A 243 -24.72 9.04 8.82
C GLY A 243 -23.21 8.90 8.73
N ILE A 244 -22.53 10.02 8.51
CA ILE A 244 -21.06 10.12 8.55
C ILE A 244 -20.69 11.21 9.55
N PHE A 245 -19.83 10.86 10.51
CA PHE A 245 -19.26 11.80 11.45
C PHE A 245 -17.77 11.97 11.14
N ILE A 246 -17.37 13.20 10.82
CA ILE A 246 -16.03 13.54 10.37
C ILE A 246 -15.42 14.53 11.35
N THR A 247 -14.17 14.32 11.75
CA THR A 247 -13.46 15.21 12.67
C THR A 247 -11.99 15.37 12.29
N THR A 248 -11.40 16.52 12.65
CA THR A 248 -9.95 16.75 12.54
C THR A 248 -9.14 16.13 13.69
N SER A 249 -9.83 15.54 14.68
CA SER A 249 -9.21 14.84 15.83
C SER A 249 -9.42 13.32 15.73
N ASN A 250 -9.30 12.63 16.86
CA ASN A 250 -9.53 11.19 17.00
C ASN A 250 -10.88 10.91 17.70
N PHE A 251 -11.32 9.65 17.67
CA PHE A 251 -12.45 9.17 18.46
C PHE A 251 -11.99 8.37 19.68
N THR A 252 -12.73 8.43 20.78
CA THR A 252 -12.50 7.53 21.91
C THR A 252 -12.94 6.10 21.57
N LYS A 253 -12.35 5.10 22.24
CA LYS A 253 -12.78 3.69 22.10
C LYS A 253 -14.27 3.52 22.37
N GLU A 254 -14.77 4.16 23.44
CA GLU A 254 -16.19 4.16 23.80
C GLU A 254 -17.09 4.73 22.70
N ALA A 255 -16.65 5.76 21.98
CA ALA A 255 -17.41 6.33 20.87
C ALA A 255 -17.52 5.34 19.70
N ILE A 256 -16.42 4.65 19.38
CA ILE A 256 -16.37 3.63 18.32
C ILE A 256 -17.23 2.41 18.69
N GLU A 257 -17.08 1.90 19.91
CA GLU A 257 -17.87 0.77 20.42
C GLU A 257 -19.36 1.11 20.48
N TYR A 258 -19.72 2.34 20.83
CA TYR A 258 -21.11 2.78 20.85
C TYR A 258 -21.75 2.70 19.46
N VAL A 259 -21.07 3.18 18.41
CA VAL A 259 -21.59 3.14 17.03
C VAL A 259 -21.84 1.71 16.54
N ASN A 260 -20.97 0.77 16.89
CA ASN A 260 -21.10 -0.63 16.45
C ASN A 260 -22.34 -1.35 17.03
N ASN A 261 -22.98 -0.79 18.06
CA ASN A 261 -24.14 -1.37 18.74
C ASN A 261 -25.47 -0.68 18.40
N LEU A 262 -25.49 0.17 17.37
CA LEU A 262 -26.69 0.91 16.96
C LEU A 262 -27.40 0.25 15.77
N ASP A 263 -28.71 0.43 15.70
CA ASP A 263 -29.51 0.03 14.53
C ASP A 263 -29.27 0.94 13.31
N VAL A 264 -28.76 2.15 13.54
CA VAL A 264 -28.37 3.09 12.49
C VAL A 264 -26.91 2.89 12.07
N VAL A 265 -26.62 3.03 10.78
CA VAL A 265 -25.27 2.89 10.25
C VAL A 265 -24.56 4.24 10.30
N ILE A 266 -23.55 4.35 11.17
CA ILE A 266 -22.72 5.55 11.27
C ILE A 266 -21.27 5.21 10.92
N ILE A 267 -20.70 5.97 9.99
CA ILE A 267 -19.28 5.89 9.64
C ILE A 267 -18.52 7.00 10.35
N LEU A 268 -17.50 6.63 11.11
CA LEU A 268 -16.58 7.56 11.76
C LEU A 268 -15.35 7.77 10.87
N ILE A 269 -15.00 9.03 10.61
CA ILE A 269 -13.79 9.43 9.86
C ILE A 269 -13.00 10.41 10.72
N ASP A 270 -11.84 9.95 11.20
CA ASP A 270 -10.90 10.76 11.98
C ASP A 270 -9.97 11.57 11.07
N GLY A 271 -9.11 12.39 11.68
CA GLY A 271 -8.22 13.27 10.93
C GLY A 271 -7.26 12.53 9.99
N ASN A 272 -6.76 11.36 10.38
CA ASN A 272 -5.83 10.58 9.56
C ASN A 272 -6.53 9.94 8.37
N LYS A 273 -7.72 9.38 8.60
CA LYS A 273 -8.54 8.79 7.53
C LYS A 273 -9.03 9.88 6.58
N LEU A 274 -9.40 11.05 7.10
CA LEU A 274 -9.80 12.20 6.29
C LEU A 274 -8.70 12.59 5.29
N THR A 275 -7.47 12.81 5.75
CA THR A 275 -6.37 13.24 4.86
C THR A 275 -5.96 12.15 3.88
N THR A 276 -6.01 10.89 4.30
CA THR A 276 -5.81 9.75 3.40
C THR A 276 -6.84 9.76 2.26
N LEU A 277 -8.12 9.90 2.60
CA LEU A 277 -9.20 9.97 1.59
C LEU A 277 -9.05 11.20 0.69
N MET A 278 -8.63 12.35 1.22
CA MET A 278 -8.36 13.54 0.42
C MET A 278 -7.25 13.29 -0.60
N ILE A 279 -6.15 12.65 -0.21
CA ILE A 279 -5.05 12.30 -1.12
C ILE A 279 -5.52 11.30 -2.19
N GLU A 280 -6.22 10.24 -1.78
CA GLU A 280 -6.72 9.20 -2.70
C GLU A 280 -7.70 9.73 -3.76
N ASN A 281 -8.42 10.82 -3.44
CA ASN A 281 -9.39 11.45 -4.32
C ASN A 281 -8.88 12.76 -4.94
N ASP A 282 -7.57 13.05 -4.86
CA ASP A 282 -6.95 14.27 -5.38
C ASP A 282 -7.62 15.57 -4.88
N LEU A 283 -8.12 15.60 -3.64
CA LEU A 283 -8.74 16.79 -3.04
C LEU A 283 -7.71 17.59 -2.23
N GLY A 284 -7.54 18.87 -2.56
CA GLY A 284 -6.58 19.75 -1.86
C GLY A 284 -5.11 19.41 -2.15
N VAL A 285 -4.84 18.54 -3.11
CA VAL A 285 -3.49 18.12 -3.54
C VAL A 285 -3.36 18.18 -5.05
N THR A 286 -2.11 18.18 -5.54
CA THR A 286 -1.81 18.13 -6.98
C THR A 286 -0.68 17.13 -7.25
N VAL A 287 -0.74 16.46 -8.40
CA VAL A 287 0.30 15.53 -8.82
C VAL A 287 1.59 16.31 -9.14
N LYS A 288 2.63 16.09 -8.34
CA LYS A 288 3.95 16.69 -8.55
C LYS A 288 4.70 16.01 -9.70
N ASN A 289 4.85 14.68 -9.63
CA ASN A 289 5.62 13.87 -10.58
C ASN A 289 4.91 12.52 -10.86
N ILE A 290 5.17 11.92 -12.03
CA ILE A 290 4.69 10.56 -12.38
C ILE A 290 5.89 9.67 -12.72
N TYR A 291 6.06 8.58 -11.95
CA TYR A 291 7.08 7.56 -12.21
C TYR A 291 6.43 6.30 -12.83
N LYS A 292 6.88 5.90 -14.02
CA LYS A 292 6.34 4.72 -14.74
C LYS A 292 7.27 3.52 -14.58
N ILE A 293 6.80 2.47 -13.91
CA ILE A 293 7.46 1.17 -13.85
C ILE A 293 7.02 0.34 -15.05
N ARG A 294 7.98 -0.18 -15.82
CA ARG A 294 7.71 -1.00 -17.02
C ARG A 294 8.09 -2.45 -16.76
N LYS A 295 7.33 -3.35 -17.36
CA LYS A 295 7.64 -4.78 -17.42
C LYS A 295 7.80 -5.16 -18.89
N ILE A 296 8.65 -6.15 -19.17
CA ILE A 296 8.73 -6.74 -20.52
C ILE A 296 7.34 -7.27 -20.88
N ASP A 297 6.84 -6.83 -22.04
CA ASP A 297 5.73 -7.49 -22.72
C ASP A 297 6.32 -8.70 -23.45
N THR A 298 6.17 -9.86 -22.84
CA THR A 298 6.72 -11.11 -23.37
C THR A 298 6.02 -11.58 -24.63
N ASP A 299 4.77 -11.16 -24.86
CA ASP A 299 3.99 -11.62 -26.02
C ASP A 299 4.46 -10.91 -27.30
N TYR A 300 5.02 -9.70 -27.15
CA TYR A 300 5.69 -8.98 -28.24
C TYR A 300 6.89 -9.72 -28.86
N PHE A 301 7.54 -10.63 -28.12
CA PHE A 301 8.74 -11.34 -28.55
C PHE A 301 8.48 -12.79 -28.98
N ILE A 302 7.21 -13.19 -29.13
CA ILE A 302 6.87 -14.51 -29.71
C ILE A 302 6.85 -14.34 -31.23
N GLU A 303 7.70 -15.08 -31.92
CA GLU A 303 7.65 -15.23 -33.39
C GLU A 303 6.56 -16.26 -33.74
N ASP A 304 5.76 -15.97 -34.77
CA ASP A 304 4.69 -16.86 -35.29
C ASP A 304 5.23 -18.22 -35.80
#